data_AF-A0A3P2JV99-F1
#
_entry.id   AF-A0A3P2JV99-F1
#
_cell.length_a   1.000
_cell.length_b   1.000
_cell.length_c   1.000
_cell.angle_alpha   90.00
_cell.angle_beta   90.00
_cell.angle_gamma   90.00
#
_symmetry.space_group_name_H-M   'P 1'
#
loop_
_entity.id
_entity.type
_entity.pdbx_description
1 polymer ?
#
loop_
_entity_poly.entity_id
_entity_poly.type
_entity_poly.pdbx_seq_one_letter_code
_entity_poly.pdbx_strand_id
1 'polypeptide(L)' 'MVDKKDAGDLLPDDGDVLITCENGKIKKTRIVHSDEHVATLNALFELAKLTGYTIIKPDGTML' A
#
# COMPACT_ATOMS: atom_id res chain seq x y z
N MET A 1 5.97 -15.71 9.87
CA MET A 1 5.29 -15.76 8.55
C MET A 1 4.18 -16.76 8.68
N VAL A 2 2.95 -16.38 8.32
CA VAL A 2 1.74 -17.19 8.52
C VAL A 2 1.14 -17.56 7.18
N ASP A 3 0.56 -18.75 7.07
CA ASP A 3 -0.16 -19.16 5.87
C ASP A 3 -1.36 -18.22 5.67
N LYS A 4 -1.69 -17.90 4.42
CA LYS A 4 -2.81 -17.00 4.13
C LYS A 4 -4.14 -17.51 4.72
N LYS A 5 -4.31 -18.83 4.86
CA LYS A 5 -5.54 -19.42 5.42
C LYS A 5 -5.74 -19.11 6.90
N ASP A 6 -4.64 -18.92 7.63
CA ASP A 6 -4.64 -18.68 9.07
C ASP A 6 -4.54 -17.18 9.39
N ALA A 7 -4.68 -16.32 8.37
CA ALA A 7 -4.53 -14.87 8.49
C ALA A 7 -5.54 -14.25 9.47
N GLY A 8 -6.75 -14.81 9.52
CA GLY A 8 -7.84 -14.30 10.36
C GLY A 8 -7.48 -14.24 11.84
N ASP A 9 -6.69 -15.19 12.33
CA ASP A 9 -6.28 -15.27 13.74
C ASP A 9 -5.29 -14.14 14.14
N LEU A 10 -4.72 -13.45 13.15
CA LEU A 10 -3.78 -12.35 13.36
C LEU A 10 -4.39 -10.97 13.12
N LEU A 11 -5.63 -10.91 12.66
CA LEU A 11 -6.31 -9.64 12.41
C LEU A 11 -6.88 -9.08 13.72
N PRO A 12 -6.90 -7.76 13.89
CA PRO A 12 -7.68 -7.13 14.94
C PRO A 12 -9.17 -7.39 14.74
N ASP A 13 -9.95 -7.27 15.81
CA ASP A 13 -11.40 -7.43 15.77
C ASP A 13 -12.10 -6.33 14.93
N ASP A 14 -11.46 -5.16 14.77
CA ASP A 14 -11.95 -4.02 14.01
C ASP A 14 -10.84 -3.20 13.31
N GLY A 15 -11.26 -2.27 12.46
CA GLY A 15 -10.39 -1.35 11.73
C GLY A 15 -9.80 -1.89 10.42
N ASP A 16 -8.91 -1.10 9.83
CA ASP A 16 -8.29 -1.40 8.54
C ASP A 16 -6.86 -1.94 8.72
N VAL A 17 -6.51 -2.98 7.94
CA VAL A 17 -5.19 -3.62 8.00
C VAL A 17 -4.57 -3.72 6.62
N LEU A 18 -3.30 -3.32 6.53
CA LEU A 18 -2.48 -3.53 5.34
C LEU A 18 -1.64 -4.81 5.48
N ILE A 19 -1.82 -5.72 4.54
CA ILE A 19 -1.16 -7.03 4.52
C ILE A 19 -0.19 -7.11 3.33
N THR A 20 1.05 -7.51 3.59
CA THR A 20 2.03 -7.85 2.55
C THR A 20 2.16 -9.36 2.43
N CYS A 21 1.85 -9.87 1.24
CA CYS A 21 1.97 -11.29 0.90
C CYS A 21 3.13 -11.51 -0.07
N GLU A 22 3.92 -12.55 0.17
CA GLU A 22 5.02 -12.98 -0.71
C GLU A 22 5.01 -14.51 -0.78
N ASN A 23 5.03 -15.07 -2.00
CA ASN A 23 5.00 -16.51 -2.24
C ASN A 23 3.87 -17.26 -1.50
N GLY A 24 2.67 -16.67 -1.48
CA GLY A 24 1.50 -17.24 -0.82
C GLY A 24 1.48 -17.13 0.71
N LYS A 25 2.50 -16.51 1.32
CA LYS A 25 2.61 -16.33 2.77
C LYS A 25 2.45 -14.87 3.16
N ILE A 26 1.87 -14.62 4.33
CA ILE A 26 1.84 -13.29 4.92
C ILE A 26 3.20 -13.00 5.56
N LYS A 27 3.84 -11.93 5.09
CA LYS A 27 5.15 -11.47 5.54
C LYS A 27 5.04 -10.34 6.56
N LYS A 28 4.07 -9.45 6.39
CA LYS A 28 3.86 -8.28 7.26
C LYS A 28 2.39 -7.93 7.34
N THR A 29 1.95 -7.55 8.53
CA THR A 29 0.66 -6.92 8.82
C THR A 29 0.91 -5.60 9.55
N ARG A 30 0.10 -4.59 9.29
CA ARG A 30 0.04 -3.36 10.09
C ARG A 30 -1.37 -2.79 10.07
N ILE A 31 -1.76 -2.16 11.16
CA ILE A 31 -2.98 -1.35 11.21
C ILE A 31 -2.77 -0.10 10.35
N VAL A 32 -3.82 0.31 9.65
CA VAL A 32 -3.89 1.57 8.91
C VAL A 32 -4.57 2.59 9.82
N HIS A 33 -3.90 3.71 10.06
CA HIS A 33 -4.45 4.78 10.88
C HIS A 33 -5.45 5.63 10.09
N SER A 34 -6.38 6.28 10.79
CA SER A 34 -7.46 7.06 10.17
C SER A 34 -6.98 8.28 9.36
N ASP A 35 -5.76 8.73 9.59
CA ASP A 35 -5.10 9.83 8.89
C ASP A 35 -4.22 9.36 7.72
N GLU A 36 -4.12 8.04 7.49
CA GLU A 36 -3.38 7.48 6.37
C GLU A 36 -4.27 7.30 5.14
N HIS A 37 -3.74 7.68 3.97
CA HIS A 37 -4.33 7.30 2.68
C HIS A 37 -3.48 6.20 2.03
N VAL A 38 -4.05 5.00 1.88
CA VAL A 38 -3.37 3.88 1.24
C VAL A 38 -3.68 3.88 -0.25
N ALA A 39 -2.67 4.21 -1.07
CA ALA A 39 -2.78 4.22 -2.51
C ALA A 39 -1.55 3.60 -3.16
N THR A 40 -1.69 3.18 -4.42
CA THR A 40 -0.54 2.77 -5.22
C THR A 40 0.30 3.98 -5.61
N LEU A 41 1.57 3.75 -5.94
CA LEU A 41 2.44 4.82 -6.46
C LEU A 41 1.87 5.46 -7.74
N ASN A 42 1.23 4.66 -8.60
CA ASN A 42 0.59 5.18 -9.82
C ASN A 42 -0.59 6.11 -9.49
N ALA A 43 -1.41 5.78 -8.50
CA ALA A 43 -2.50 6.66 -8.07
C ALA A 43 -1.97 7.99 -7.53
N LEU A 44 -0.86 7.98 -6.77
CA LEU A 44 -0.17 9.20 -6.37
C LEU A 44 0.26 10.03 -7.60
N PHE A 45 0.81 9.37 -8.62
CA PHE A 45 1.24 10.06 -9.84
C PHE A 45 0.09 10.69 -10.61
N GLU A 46 -1.05 10.01 -10.70
CA GLU A 46 -2.26 10.54 -11.33
C GLU A 46 -2.77 11.79 -10.59
N LEU A 47 -2.82 11.75 -9.26
CA LEU A 47 -3.23 12.89 -8.44
C LEU A 47 -2.29 14.10 -8.61
N ALA A 48 -0.98 13.86 -8.65
CA ALA A 48 0.00 14.92 -8.92
C ALA A 48 -0.22 15.56 -10.31
N LYS A 49 -0.45 14.74 -11.34
CA LYS A 49 -0.72 15.24 -12.70
C LYS A 49 -2.01 16.06 -12.77
N LEU A 50 -3.08 15.58 -12.13
CA LEU A 50 -4.37 16.28 -12.08
C LEU A 50 -4.28 17.64 -11.36
N THR A 51 -3.32 17.80 -10.46
CA THR A 51 -3.07 19.06 -9.74
C THR A 51 -2.05 19.96 -10.44
N GLY A 52 -1.63 19.61 -11.66
CA GLY A 52 -0.74 20.43 -12.49
C GLY A 52 0.75 20.17 -12.27
N TYR A 53 1.13 19.13 -11.51
CA TYR A 53 2.52 18.75 -11.33
C TYR A 53 3.01 17.81 -12.44
N THR A 54 4.29 17.98 -12.79
CA THR A 54 5.04 17.05 -13.65
C THR A 54 5.95 16.19 -12.79
N ILE A 55 5.98 14.89 -13.05
CA ILE A 55 6.86 13.96 -12.34
C ILE A 55 8.07 13.66 -13.23
N ILE A 56 9.26 13.90 -12.69
CA ILE A 56 10.53 13.68 -13.38
C ILE A 56 11.28 12.56 -12.65
N LYS A 57 11.68 11.52 -13.38
CA LYS A 57 12.53 10.45 -12.85
C LYS A 57 13.94 10.98 -12.56
N PRO A 58 14.73 10.30 -11.71
CA PRO A 58 16.12 10.68 -11.44
C PRO A 58 17.01 10.76 -12.70
N ASP A 59 16.67 10.04 -13.77
CA ASP A 59 17.36 10.07 -15.07
C ASP A 59 16.94 11.25 -15.98
N GLY A 60 16.04 12.12 -15.51
CA GLY A 60 15.53 13.27 -16.24
C GLY A 60 14.34 12.96 -17.17
N THR A 61 13.91 11.70 -17.29
CA THR A 61 12.74 11.35 -18.10
C THR A 61 11.43 11.71 -17.39
N MET A 62 10.43 12.20 -18.13
CA MET A 62 9.10 12.48 -17.60
C MET A 62 8.27 11.19 -17.48
N LEU A 63 7.45 11.12 -16.43
CA LEU A 63 6.44 10.07 -16.20
C LEU A 63 5.04 10.50 -16.63
#